data_AF-A0ABD1L506-F1
#
_entry.id   AF-A0ABD1L506-F1
#
_cell.length_a   1.000
_cell.length_b   1.000
_cell.length_c   1.000
_cell.angle_alpha   90.00
_cell.angle_beta   90.00
_cell.angle_gamma   90.00
#
_symmetry.space_group_name_H-M   'P 1'
#
loop_
_entity.id
_entity.type
_entity.pdbx_description
1 polymer ?
#
loop_
_entity_poly.entity_id
_entity_poly.type
_entity_poly.pdbx_seq_one_letter_code
_entity_poly.pdbx_strand_id
1 'polypeptide(L)'
;MELNGNWEEEEEDEEEFEFSRNYFLAKELASSAKKSKSKNRVTDINVVDEQELREAAWQIEPKHESEIVLLLDSYKTKYPEWLLALRCGFGLLMYGFGSKKALIEDFASTALTEYAVVVINGYLQAINLKQVLIALAEVLWDQMKAKRRVSYRDLPMSQQSFHSQSMDDLLTFLDQVEIEDGGFFVGVVIHNIDGPGLRDSETQQCLARLAACARIRVVASIDHVNAPLFWDKNMAHTQFNWCWYHVPTFAPYKVEGMFYPLILAHGSANQTVKTATIVLLSLTSNAQSVFKVLAEHQLCHPEEGNARDQLVIVMRKQKLIKSLMTVKKHLSKMHKHRLVNLLRYFDAQNCSYILVNNQTLKEFLEEVL
;
A
#
# COMPACT_ATOMS: atom_id res chain seq x y z
N MET A 1 6.63 23.92 -46.74
CA MET A 1 6.21 24.21 -45.35
C MET A 1 5.57 22.92 -44.86
N GLU A 2 6.39 21.91 -44.58
CA GLU A 2 6.01 20.54 -44.18
C GLU A 2 7.33 19.77 -43.99
N LEU A 3 8.05 20.01 -42.89
CA LEU A 3 9.29 19.29 -42.55
C LEU A 3 9.55 19.23 -41.02
N ASN A 4 8.52 19.31 -40.19
CA ASN A 4 8.65 19.30 -38.72
C ASN A 4 7.92 18.16 -38.00
N GLY A 5 7.33 17.19 -38.73
CA GLY A 5 6.56 16.10 -38.12
C GLY A 5 7.31 14.77 -37.95
N ASN A 6 8.49 14.60 -38.56
CA ASN A 6 9.14 13.28 -38.64
C ASN A 6 10.15 13.01 -37.51
N TRP A 7 10.65 14.05 -36.84
CA TRP A 7 11.70 13.90 -35.82
C TRP A 7 11.14 13.51 -34.45
N GLU A 8 9.92 13.94 -34.10
CA GLU A 8 9.26 13.56 -32.84
C GLU A 8 8.76 12.10 -32.88
N GLU A 9 8.25 11.62 -34.02
CA GLU A 9 7.86 10.21 -34.19
C GLU A 9 9.08 9.27 -34.21
N GLU A 10 10.19 9.67 -34.85
CA GLU A 10 11.42 8.87 -34.86
C GLU A 10 12.10 8.78 -33.48
N GLU A 11 12.06 9.85 -32.67
CA GLU A 11 12.58 9.82 -31.28
C GLU A 11 11.69 8.97 -30.35
N GLU A 12 10.37 9.06 -30.46
CA GLU A 12 9.44 8.19 -29.69
C GLU A 12 9.60 6.71 -30.06
N ASP A 13 9.76 6.41 -31.35
CA ASP A 13 10.02 5.05 -31.84
C ASP A 13 11.38 4.53 -31.32
N GLU A 14 12.46 5.31 -31.38
CA GLU A 14 13.78 4.90 -30.87
C GLU A 14 13.75 4.63 -29.35
N GLU A 15 13.07 5.44 -28.56
CA GLU A 15 12.90 5.23 -27.12
C GLU A 15 12.07 3.97 -26.81
N GLU A 16 10.99 3.69 -27.57
CA GLU A 16 10.17 2.49 -27.42
C GLU A 16 10.94 1.21 -27.81
N PHE A 17 11.76 1.29 -28.87
CA PHE A 17 12.66 0.22 -29.29
C PHE A 17 13.79 -0.04 -28.28
N GLU A 18 14.32 0.99 -27.61
CA GLU A 18 15.33 0.83 -26.56
C GLU A 18 14.74 0.21 -25.28
N PHE A 19 13.52 0.63 -24.89
CA PHE A 19 12.83 0.10 -23.71
C PHE A 19 12.48 -1.39 -23.86
N SER A 20 11.97 -1.79 -25.02
CA SER A 20 11.63 -3.20 -25.30
C SER A 20 12.87 -4.09 -25.29
N ARG A 21 14.00 -3.63 -25.85
CA ARG A 21 15.28 -4.34 -25.78
C ARG A 21 15.74 -4.55 -24.33
N ASN A 22 15.67 -3.52 -23.50
CA ASN A 22 16.05 -3.61 -22.09
C ASN A 22 15.20 -4.62 -21.31
N TYR A 23 13.90 -4.72 -21.60
CA TYR A 23 13.02 -5.72 -20.99
C TYR A 23 13.41 -7.16 -21.37
N PHE A 24 13.67 -7.43 -22.65
CA PHE A 24 14.08 -8.77 -23.10
C PHE A 24 15.50 -9.12 -22.66
N LEU A 25 16.43 -8.16 -22.67
CA LEU A 25 17.79 -8.33 -22.16
C LEU A 25 17.79 -8.64 -20.66
N ALA A 26 16.94 -7.99 -19.85
CA ALA A 26 16.82 -8.32 -18.43
C ALA A 26 16.31 -9.76 -18.20
N LYS A 27 15.36 -10.22 -19.03
CA LYS A 27 14.83 -11.59 -18.98
C LYS A 27 15.86 -12.63 -19.44
N GLU A 28 16.65 -12.32 -20.46
CA GLU A 28 17.73 -13.18 -20.94
C GLU A 28 18.93 -13.22 -19.99
N LEU A 29 19.30 -12.09 -19.38
CA LEU A 29 20.35 -12.03 -18.36
C LEU A 29 19.93 -12.80 -17.09
N ALA A 30 18.65 -12.80 -16.74
CA ALA A 30 18.13 -13.61 -15.63
C ALA A 30 18.21 -15.13 -15.89
N SER A 31 18.10 -15.57 -17.16
CA SER A 31 18.15 -16.99 -17.54
C SER A 31 19.55 -17.51 -17.88
N SER A 32 20.46 -16.64 -18.34
CA SER A 32 21.79 -17.01 -18.86
C SER A 32 22.97 -16.71 -17.93
N ALA A 33 22.75 -16.04 -16.79
CA ALA A 33 23.82 -15.75 -15.83
C ALA A 33 24.32 -17.01 -15.09
N LYS A 34 25.33 -17.69 -15.65
CA LYS A 34 26.31 -18.46 -14.87
C LYS A 34 26.80 -17.56 -13.73
N LYS A 35 26.48 -17.97 -12.50
CA LYS A 35 26.79 -17.36 -11.20
C LYS A 35 28.13 -16.59 -11.19
N SER A 36 28.13 -15.30 -11.53
CA SER A 36 29.19 -14.39 -11.13
C SER A 36 29.09 -14.19 -9.62
N LYS A 37 30.18 -14.49 -8.91
CA LYS A 37 30.32 -14.59 -7.45
C LYS A 37 30.41 -13.23 -6.73
N SER A 38 29.67 -12.23 -7.19
CA SER A 38 29.53 -10.93 -6.52
C SER A 38 28.08 -10.52 -6.53
N LYS A 39 27.23 -11.33 -5.88
CA LYS A 39 25.85 -10.95 -5.61
C LYS A 39 25.83 -10.34 -4.22
N ASN A 40 26.17 -9.05 -4.11
CA ASN A 40 25.85 -8.29 -2.91
C ASN A 40 24.33 -8.27 -2.82
N ARG A 41 23.77 -9.17 -2.02
CA ARG A 41 22.32 -9.28 -1.82
C ARG A 41 21.90 -8.29 -0.76
N VAL A 42 20.65 -7.87 -0.80
CA VAL A 42 20.04 -7.05 0.27
C VAL A 42 20.16 -7.76 1.64
N THR A 43 20.28 -9.09 1.65
CA THR A 43 20.54 -9.91 2.85
C THR A 43 21.93 -9.72 3.45
N ASP A 44 22.89 -9.23 2.67
CA ASP A 44 24.28 -9.03 3.10
C ASP A 44 24.48 -7.62 3.70
N ILE A 45 23.44 -6.78 3.64
CA ILE A 45 23.41 -5.48 4.30
C ILE A 45 23.20 -5.73 5.80
N ASN A 46 24.10 -5.23 6.63
CA ASN A 46 23.88 -5.18 8.08
C ASN A 46 22.70 -4.27 8.37
N VAL A 47 21.54 -4.89 8.59
CA VAL A 47 20.31 -4.19 8.94
C VAL A 47 20.43 -3.67 10.36
N VAL A 48 20.33 -2.34 10.48
CA VAL A 48 20.30 -1.58 11.73
C VAL A 48 18.90 -1.67 12.35
N ASP A 49 18.82 -1.53 13.67
CA ASP A 49 17.55 -1.56 14.39
C ASP A 49 16.60 -0.45 13.96
N GLU A 50 15.29 -0.75 14.00
CA GLU A 50 14.24 0.21 13.61
C GLU A 50 14.32 1.53 14.39
N GLN A 51 14.71 1.45 15.66
CA GLN A 51 14.77 2.61 16.56
C GLN A 51 15.94 3.53 16.20
N GLU A 52 17.11 2.95 15.93
CA GLU A 52 18.29 3.68 15.44
C GLU A 52 18.05 4.25 14.03
N LEU A 53 17.37 3.50 13.14
CA LEU A 53 16.98 3.99 11.81
C LEU A 53 16.03 5.18 11.89
N ARG A 54 15.06 5.15 12.81
CA ARG A 54 14.16 6.28 13.04
C ARG A 54 14.96 7.47 13.53
N GLU A 55 15.74 7.32 14.58
CA GLU A 55 16.57 8.39 15.14
C GLU A 55 17.48 9.00 14.08
N ALA A 56 18.17 8.19 13.29
CA ALA A 56 18.98 8.66 12.17
C ALA A 56 18.14 9.41 11.12
N ALA A 57 16.96 8.91 10.76
CA ALA A 57 16.06 9.59 9.83
C ALA A 57 15.58 10.96 10.33
N TRP A 58 15.44 11.14 11.65
CA TRP A 58 15.12 12.45 12.25
C TRP A 58 16.30 13.43 12.22
N GLN A 59 17.55 12.91 12.22
CA GLN A 59 18.76 13.73 12.14
C GLN A 59 19.12 14.15 10.71
N ILE A 60 18.50 13.56 9.69
CA ILE A 60 18.74 13.94 8.30
C ILE A 60 18.05 15.28 8.03
N GLU A 61 18.85 16.32 7.84
CA GLU A 61 18.35 17.62 7.42
C GLU A 61 17.72 17.54 6.02
N PRO A 62 16.49 18.08 5.85
CA PRO A 62 15.85 18.13 4.55
C PRO A 62 16.64 19.07 3.63
N LYS A 63 17.05 18.57 2.47
CA LYS A 63 17.70 19.40 1.44
C LYS A 63 16.64 20.28 0.75
N HIS A 64 17.02 21.50 0.40
CA HIS A 64 16.22 22.43 -0.43
C HIS A 64 14.87 22.85 0.17
N GLU A 65 14.77 22.99 1.49
CA GLU A 65 13.52 23.39 2.16
C GLU A 65 12.99 24.75 1.67
N SER A 66 13.87 25.74 1.47
CA SER A 66 13.49 27.06 0.97
C SER A 66 12.86 27.01 -0.42
N GLU A 67 13.43 26.23 -1.33
CA GLU A 67 12.98 26.11 -2.71
C GLU A 67 11.65 25.34 -2.78
N ILE A 68 11.46 24.33 -1.92
CA ILE A 68 10.20 23.60 -1.79
C ILE A 68 9.10 24.54 -1.28
N VAL A 69 9.37 25.39 -0.29
CA VAL A 69 8.39 26.35 0.22
C VAL A 69 7.99 27.35 -0.87
N LEU A 70 8.96 27.91 -1.60
CA LEU A 70 8.69 28.81 -2.73
C LEU A 70 7.86 28.12 -3.82
N LEU A 71 8.13 26.85 -4.10
CA LEU A 71 7.37 26.04 -5.04
C LEU A 71 5.91 25.84 -4.58
N LEU A 72 5.70 25.50 -3.30
CA LEU A 72 4.36 25.36 -2.72
C LEU A 72 3.58 26.67 -2.76
N ASP A 73 4.22 27.80 -2.46
CA ASP A 73 3.59 29.11 -2.55
C ASP A 73 3.22 29.46 -3.99
N SER A 74 4.01 29.03 -4.99
CA SER A 74 3.65 29.15 -6.40
C SER A 74 2.37 28.38 -6.74
N TYR A 75 2.14 27.19 -6.15
CA TYR A 75 0.90 26.44 -6.35
C TYR A 75 -0.31 27.10 -5.68
N LYS A 76 -0.13 27.72 -4.52
CA LYS A 76 -1.20 28.48 -3.86
C LYS A 76 -1.75 29.61 -4.73
N THR A 77 -0.90 30.25 -5.55
CA THR A 77 -1.38 31.28 -6.50
C THR A 77 -2.34 30.73 -7.56
N LYS A 78 -2.31 29.42 -7.83
CA LYS A 78 -3.17 28.73 -8.82
C LYS A 78 -4.48 28.20 -8.22
N TYR A 79 -4.70 28.30 -6.92
CA TYR A 79 -5.94 27.83 -6.29
C TYR A 79 -7.22 28.42 -6.90
N PRO A 80 -7.29 29.70 -7.30
CA PRO A 80 -8.48 30.24 -7.96
C PRO A 80 -8.76 29.59 -9.32
N GLU A 81 -7.72 29.22 -10.07
CA GLU A 81 -7.83 28.52 -11.35
C GLU A 81 -8.39 27.11 -11.15
N TRP A 82 -7.88 26.39 -10.14
CA TRP A 82 -8.38 25.07 -9.76
C TRP A 82 -9.84 25.12 -9.32
N LEU A 83 -10.22 26.13 -8.54
CA LEU A 83 -11.61 26.35 -8.13
C LEU A 83 -12.51 26.66 -9.34
N LEU A 84 -12.03 27.41 -10.33
CA LEU A 84 -12.77 27.68 -11.56
C LEU A 84 -13.01 26.40 -12.35
N ALA A 85 -11.97 25.58 -12.55
CA ALA A 85 -12.09 24.29 -13.22
C ALA A 85 -13.09 23.37 -12.50
N LEU A 86 -13.04 23.34 -11.16
CA LEU A 86 -14.01 22.62 -10.34
C LEU A 86 -15.42 23.16 -10.46
N ARG A 87 -15.64 24.45 -10.72
CA ARG A 87 -16.98 25.03 -10.96
C ARG A 87 -17.49 24.72 -12.36
N CYS A 88 -16.60 24.61 -13.35
CA CYS A 88 -16.95 24.27 -14.74
C CYS A 88 -17.34 22.80 -14.97
N GLY A 89 -17.10 21.90 -14.01
CA GLY A 89 -17.51 20.50 -14.12
C GLY A 89 -16.36 19.53 -14.34
N PHE A 90 -15.12 20.01 -14.22
CA PHE A 90 -13.94 19.16 -14.37
C PHE A 90 -13.54 18.55 -13.04
N GLY A 91 -13.16 17.28 -13.06
CA GLY A 91 -12.43 16.67 -11.96
C GLY A 91 -10.97 17.12 -11.98
N LEU A 92 -10.37 17.43 -10.84
CA LEU A 92 -8.95 17.77 -10.76
C LEU A 92 -8.13 16.52 -10.48
N LEU A 93 -7.08 16.30 -11.27
CA LEU A 93 -6.15 15.19 -11.07
C LEU A 93 -4.73 15.71 -10.93
N MET A 94 -4.18 15.59 -9.72
CA MET A 94 -2.84 16.05 -9.39
C MET A 94 -1.85 14.89 -9.44
N TYR A 95 -0.86 14.99 -10.32
CA TYR A 95 0.22 14.03 -10.46
C TYR A 95 1.57 14.73 -10.28
N GLY A 96 2.59 13.98 -9.91
CA GLY A 96 3.92 14.53 -9.65
C GLY A 96 4.59 13.84 -8.47
N PHE A 97 5.91 13.98 -8.40
CA PHE A 97 6.73 13.35 -7.39
C PHE A 97 6.58 14.02 -6.02
N GLY A 98 6.37 13.22 -4.98
CA GLY A 98 6.22 13.65 -3.59
C GLY A 98 4.78 13.61 -3.08
N SER A 99 4.63 13.67 -1.76
CA SER A 99 3.32 13.68 -1.11
C SER A 99 2.57 14.98 -1.42
N LYS A 100 1.40 14.85 -2.05
CA LYS A 100 0.51 15.97 -2.40
C LYS A 100 -0.55 16.23 -1.34
N LYS A 101 -0.59 15.41 -0.29
CA LYS A 101 -1.63 15.44 0.74
C LYS A 101 -1.76 16.83 1.37
N ALA A 102 -0.66 17.38 1.87
CA ALA A 102 -0.65 18.67 2.54
C ALA A 102 -1.15 19.82 1.65
N LEU A 103 -0.78 19.79 0.36
CA LEU A 103 -1.21 20.82 -0.61
C LEU A 103 -2.71 20.72 -0.90
N ILE A 104 -3.24 19.52 -1.07
CA ILE A 104 -4.67 19.31 -1.36
C ILE A 104 -5.52 19.62 -0.12
N GLU A 105 -5.04 19.28 1.08
CA GLU A 105 -5.69 19.67 2.35
C GLU A 105 -5.68 21.19 2.54
N ASP A 106 -4.56 21.87 2.22
CA ASP A 106 -4.46 23.32 2.23
C ASP A 106 -5.45 23.95 1.23
N PHE A 107 -5.49 23.45 -0.01
CA PHE A 107 -6.47 23.85 -1.02
C PHE A 107 -7.91 23.65 -0.54
N ALA A 108 -8.22 22.51 0.08
CA ALA A 108 -9.56 22.25 0.62
C ALA A 108 -9.92 23.21 1.76
N SER A 109 -8.96 23.54 2.64
CA SER A 109 -9.18 24.45 3.76
C SER A 109 -9.31 25.92 3.34
N THR A 110 -8.68 26.31 2.23
CA THR A 110 -8.61 27.72 1.78
C THR A 110 -9.64 28.06 0.71
N ALA A 111 -9.81 27.20 -0.30
CA ALA A 111 -10.63 27.48 -1.47
C ALA A 111 -12.04 26.86 -1.39
N LEU A 112 -12.23 25.81 -0.58
CA LEU A 112 -13.50 25.08 -0.47
C LEU A 112 -14.28 25.38 0.82
N THR A 113 -14.00 26.48 1.51
CA THR A 113 -14.67 26.86 2.78
C THR A 113 -16.19 27.02 2.67
N GLU A 114 -16.68 27.36 1.48
CA GLU A 114 -18.10 27.57 1.21
C GLU A 114 -18.86 26.26 0.90
N TYR A 115 -18.13 25.16 0.69
CA TYR A 115 -18.65 23.88 0.23
C TYR A 115 -18.42 22.79 1.27
N ALA A 116 -19.26 21.75 1.24
CA ALA A 116 -19.00 20.56 2.05
C ALA A 116 -17.90 19.75 1.35
N VAL A 117 -16.85 19.40 2.11
CA VAL A 117 -15.73 18.61 1.60
C VAL A 117 -15.67 17.28 2.34
N VAL A 118 -15.60 16.18 1.58
CA VAL A 118 -15.37 14.84 2.12
C VAL A 118 -14.00 14.37 1.67
N VAL A 119 -13.14 14.04 2.63
CA VAL A 119 -11.78 13.56 2.38
C VAL A 119 -11.73 12.04 2.48
N ILE A 120 -11.26 11.40 1.41
CA ILE A 120 -11.08 9.96 1.26
C ILE A 120 -9.58 9.69 1.22
N ASN A 121 -9.10 8.92 2.19
CA ASN A 121 -7.70 8.54 2.31
C ASN A 121 -7.43 7.21 1.60
N GLY A 122 -7.19 7.23 0.29
CA GLY A 122 -6.99 6.05 -0.56
C GLY A 122 -5.80 5.16 -0.22
N TYR A 123 -4.80 5.68 0.50
CA TYR A 123 -3.65 4.89 0.96
C TYR A 123 -4.00 3.83 2.01
N LEU A 124 -5.20 3.90 2.63
CA LEU A 124 -5.67 2.90 3.58
C LEU A 124 -6.17 1.64 2.85
N GLN A 125 -5.75 0.46 3.31
CA GLN A 125 -6.18 -0.82 2.70
C GLN A 125 -7.63 -1.20 3.04
N ALA A 126 -8.17 -0.70 4.16
CA ALA A 126 -9.47 -1.11 4.69
C ALA A 126 -10.61 -0.12 4.37
N ILE A 127 -10.54 0.57 3.23
CA ILE A 127 -11.58 1.54 2.85
C ILE A 127 -12.81 0.79 2.35
N ASN A 128 -13.96 1.13 2.91
CA ASN A 128 -15.24 0.63 2.44
C ASN A 128 -15.96 1.73 1.65
N LEU A 129 -15.99 1.61 0.32
CA LEU A 129 -16.63 2.60 -0.55
C LEU A 129 -18.13 2.77 -0.25
N LYS A 130 -18.82 1.71 0.19
CA LYS A 130 -20.23 1.81 0.59
C LYS A 130 -20.40 2.79 1.75
N GLN A 131 -19.50 2.78 2.73
CA GLN A 131 -19.55 3.73 3.85
C GLN A 131 -19.27 5.16 3.40
N VAL A 132 -18.37 5.34 2.43
CA VAL A 132 -18.09 6.65 1.82
C VAL A 132 -19.33 7.20 1.10
N LEU A 133 -20.02 6.37 0.31
CA LEU A 133 -21.27 6.77 -0.37
C LEU A 133 -22.37 7.14 0.62
N ILE A 134 -22.51 6.37 1.70
CA ILE A 134 -23.48 6.67 2.76
C ILE A 134 -23.15 8.02 3.42
N ALA A 135 -21.89 8.25 3.78
CA ALA A 135 -21.46 9.52 4.35
C ALA A 135 -21.71 10.69 3.39
N LEU A 136 -21.47 10.51 2.09
CA LEU A 136 -21.78 11.52 1.07
C LEU A 136 -23.27 11.80 0.95
N ALA A 137 -24.10 10.77 0.94
CA ALA A 137 -25.55 10.90 0.90
C ALA A 137 -26.07 11.64 2.15
N GLU A 138 -25.54 11.31 3.33
CA GLU A 138 -25.87 12.00 4.59
C GLU A 138 -25.44 13.47 4.57
N VAL A 139 -24.22 13.77 4.12
CA VAL A 139 -23.72 15.16 4.00
C VAL A 139 -24.60 15.97 3.04
N LEU A 140 -24.95 15.41 1.89
CA LEU A 140 -25.85 16.07 0.94
C LEU A 140 -27.24 16.30 1.52
N TRP A 141 -27.77 15.30 2.23
CA TRP A 141 -29.07 15.37 2.89
C TRP A 141 -29.13 16.43 3.98
N ASP A 142 -28.09 16.54 4.82
CA ASP A 142 -28.02 17.54 5.88
C ASP A 142 -27.87 18.95 5.32
N GLN A 143 -27.12 19.12 4.23
CA GLN A 143 -27.01 20.41 3.53
C GLN A 143 -28.35 20.85 2.91
N MET A 144 -29.16 19.90 2.40
CA MET A 144 -30.52 20.19 1.93
C MET A 144 -31.44 20.62 3.07
N LYS A 145 -31.36 19.95 4.23
CA LYS A 145 -32.14 20.32 5.42
C LYS A 145 -31.77 21.68 5.97
N ALA A 146 -30.48 22.02 5.99
CA ALA A 146 -29.98 23.27 6.54
C ALA A 146 -30.45 24.51 5.76
N LYS A 147 -30.64 24.40 4.43
CA LYS A 147 -30.96 25.55 3.57
C LYS A 147 -32.42 25.67 3.12
N ARG A 148 -33.32 24.76 3.53
CA ARG A 148 -34.80 24.79 3.33
C ARG A 148 -35.31 25.70 2.19
N ARG A 149 -35.27 25.19 0.96
CA ARG A 149 -36.18 25.55 -0.15
C ARG A 149 -36.52 24.33 -1.00
N VAL A 150 -37.14 23.31 -0.40
CA VAL A 150 -37.82 22.27 -1.20
C VAL A 150 -39.20 22.06 -0.61
N SER A 151 -40.21 22.27 -1.44
CA SER A 151 -41.62 22.02 -1.15
C SER A 151 -41.83 20.52 -0.92
N TYR A 152 -42.49 20.16 0.18
CA TYR A 152 -42.86 18.78 0.52
C TYR A 152 -43.85 18.21 -0.52
N ARG A 153 -43.38 17.72 -1.67
CA ARG A 153 -44.09 16.73 -2.48
C ARG A 153 -43.09 15.83 -3.18
N ASP A 154 -43.24 14.53 -2.92
CA ASP A 154 -42.75 13.41 -3.73
C ASP A 154 -41.30 12.93 -3.56
N LEU A 155 -40.85 12.70 -2.31
CA LEU A 155 -39.92 11.60 -2.03
C LEU A 155 -40.55 10.64 -1.00
N PRO A 156 -40.48 9.32 -1.20
CA PRO A 156 -41.17 8.39 -0.32
C PRO A 156 -40.56 8.49 1.08
N MET A 157 -41.38 8.91 2.02
CA MET A 157 -41.14 8.73 3.44
C MET A 157 -40.87 7.25 3.70
N SER A 158 -39.59 6.90 3.81
CA SER A 158 -39.21 5.83 4.71
C SER A 158 -37.90 6.22 5.36
N GLN A 159 -37.87 6.13 6.68
CA GLN A 159 -36.70 6.20 7.55
C GLN A 159 -35.81 4.96 7.29
N GLN A 160 -35.49 4.68 6.04
CA GLN A 160 -34.57 3.61 5.70
C GLN A 160 -33.19 4.22 5.72
N SER A 161 -32.48 3.94 6.81
CA SER A 161 -31.04 4.10 6.94
C SER A 161 -30.36 3.87 5.58
N PHE A 162 -29.59 4.84 5.10
CA PHE A 162 -28.80 4.73 3.86
C PHE A 162 -27.92 3.46 3.85
N HIS A 163 -27.68 2.85 5.02
CA HIS A 163 -27.06 1.53 5.18
C HIS A 163 -27.77 0.39 4.44
N SER A 164 -29.08 0.48 4.24
CA SER A 164 -29.91 -0.57 3.62
C SER A 164 -30.02 -0.45 2.10
N GLN A 165 -29.65 0.69 1.52
CA GLN A 165 -29.78 0.96 0.09
C GLN A 165 -28.62 0.35 -0.71
N SER A 166 -28.90 -0.06 -1.95
CA SER A 166 -27.86 -0.53 -2.86
C SER A 166 -27.00 0.64 -3.34
N MET A 167 -25.79 0.36 -3.83
CA MET A 167 -24.89 1.42 -4.33
C MET A 167 -25.51 2.19 -5.50
N ASP A 168 -26.29 1.52 -6.34
CA ASP A 168 -26.97 2.14 -7.48
C ASP A 168 -28.16 3.02 -7.04
N ASP A 169 -28.87 2.65 -5.98
CA ASP A 169 -29.93 3.49 -5.40
C ASP A 169 -29.36 4.79 -4.79
N LEU A 170 -28.18 4.69 -4.16
CA LEU A 170 -27.47 5.86 -3.65
C LEU A 170 -27.01 6.77 -4.80
N LEU A 171 -26.43 6.20 -5.86
CA LEU A 171 -26.00 6.97 -7.03
C LEU A 171 -27.18 7.66 -7.75
N THR A 172 -28.31 6.97 -7.88
CA THR A 172 -29.52 7.55 -8.48
C THR A 172 -30.13 8.64 -7.59
N PHE A 173 -30.10 8.49 -6.26
CA PHE A 173 -30.47 9.58 -5.35
C PHE A 173 -29.58 10.81 -5.55
N LEU A 174 -28.26 10.62 -5.70
CA LEU A 174 -27.31 11.70 -5.93
C LEU A 174 -27.57 12.44 -7.25
N ASP A 175 -28.05 11.72 -8.28
CA ASP A 175 -28.33 12.25 -9.62
C ASP A 175 -29.71 12.92 -9.73
N GLN A 176 -30.75 12.36 -9.08
CA GLN A 176 -32.12 12.92 -9.03
C GLN A 176 -32.25 14.19 -8.17
N VAL A 177 -31.17 14.49 -7.45
CA VAL A 177 -30.73 15.76 -6.89
C VAL A 177 -30.93 17.02 -7.75
N GLU A 178 -32.11 17.37 -8.30
CA GLU A 178 -32.31 18.66 -8.99
C GLU A 178 -32.90 19.70 -8.00
N ILE A 179 -32.05 20.58 -7.47
CA ILE A 179 -32.44 21.79 -6.72
C ILE A 179 -32.28 22.93 -7.70
N GLU A 180 -33.33 23.73 -7.84
CA GLU A 180 -33.45 24.86 -8.77
C GLU A 180 -32.50 26.04 -8.47
N ASP A 181 -31.76 26.03 -7.36
CA ASP A 181 -30.84 27.10 -6.97
C ASP A 181 -29.38 26.74 -7.32
N GLY A 182 -28.87 27.39 -8.37
CA GLY A 182 -27.53 27.21 -8.90
C GLY A 182 -26.41 27.56 -7.91
N GLY A 183 -25.46 26.65 -7.76
CA GLY A 183 -24.13 26.95 -7.21
C GLY A 183 -23.62 26.02 -6.11
N PHE A 184 -24.42 25.07 -5.61
CA PHE A 184 -23.97 24.16 -4.55
C PHE A 184 -23.45 22.84 -5.09
N PHE A 185 -22.21 22.48 -4.72
CA PHE A 185 -21.61 21.18 -4.98
C PHE A 185 -20.87 20.69 -3.73
N VAL A 186 -20.66 19.37 -3.65
CA VAL A 186 -19.85 18.70 -2.62
C VAL A 186 -18.51 18.34 -3.23
N GLY A 187 -17.45 18.82 -2.59
CA GLY A 187 -16.08 18.49 -2.95
C GLY A 187 -15.70 17.13 -2.38
N VAL A 188 -15.25 16.21 -3.23
CA VAL A 188 -14.72 14.92 -2.80
C VAL A 188 -13.22 14.92 -3.07
N VAL A 189 -12.44 14.92 -2.00
CA VAL A 189 -10.99 14.89 -2.06
C VAL A 189 -10.52 13.46 -1.89
N ILE A 190 -9.82 12.91 -2.87
CA ILE A 190 -9.30 11.54 -2.87
C ILE A 190 -7.77 11.59 -2.87
N HIS A 191 -7.17 11.35 -1.71
CA HIS A 191 -5.73 11.10 -1.65
C HIS A 191 -5.43 9.69 -2.16
N ASN A 192 -4.42 9.53 -2.99
CA ASN A 192 -4.03 8.27 -3.63
C ASN A 192 -5.22 7.48 -4.21
N ILE A 193 -5.80 7.95 -5.32
CA ILE A 193 -6.87 7.22 -6.03
C ILE A 193 -6.42 5.83 -6.52
N ASP A 194 -5.10 5.67 -6.68
CA ASP A 194 -4.36 4.47 -7.00
C ASP A 194 -3.96 3.64 -5.76
N GLY A 195 -4.51 3.96 -4.59
CA GLY A 195 -4.25 3.26 -3.35
C GLY A 195 -4.76 1.80 -3.36
N PRO A 196 -4.17 0.91 -2.54
CA PRO A 196 -4.41 -0.52 -2.63
C PRO A 196 -5.88 -0.93 -2.44
N GLY A 197 -6.65 -0.20 -1.64
CA GLY A 197 -8.09 -0.45 -1.43
C GLY A 197 -9.01 0.11 -2.52
N LEU A 198 -8.46 0.88 -3.48
CA LEU A 198 -9.23 1.54 -4.54
C LEU A 198 -8.92 1.03 -5.94
N ARG A 199 -7.95 0.11 -6.11
CA ARG A 199 -7.51 -0.40 -7.43
C ARG A 199 -8.51 -1.31 -8.14
N ASP A 200 -9.49 -1.84 -7.42
CA ASP A 200 -10.47 -2.75 -7.99
C ASP A 200 -11.32 -2.04 -9.05
N SER A 201 -11.59 -2.74 -10.17
CA SER A 201 -12.35 -2.19 -11.29
C SER A 201 -13.76 -1.74 -10.88
N GLU A 202 -14.41 -2.48 -9.98
CA GLU A 202 -15.74 -2.13 -9.45
C GLU A 202 -15.70 -0.81 -8.65
N THR A 203 -14.66 -0.64 -7.84
CA THR A 203 -14.43 0.56 -7.01
C THR A 203 -14.16 1.78 -7.89
N GLN A 204 -13.28 1.65 -8.89
CA GLN A 204 -13.00 2.73 -9.84
C GLN A 204 -14.24 3.10 -10.67
N GLN A 205 -15.03 2.11 -11.12
CA GLN A 205 -16.26 2.37 -11.84
C GLN A 205 -17.29 3.10 -10.97
N CYS A 206 -17.39 2.76 -9.70
CA CYS A 206 -18.28 3.46 -8.78
C CYS A 206 -17.81 4.91 -8.50
N LEU A 207 -16.50 5.12 -8.32
CA LEU A 207 -15.92 6.47 -8.21
C LEU A 207 -16.16 7.30 -9.48
N ALA A 208 -16.07 6.68 -10.65
CA ALA A 208 -16.33 7.33 -11.92
C ALA A 208 -17.81 7.75 -12.03
N ARG A 209 -18.75 6.86 -11.69
CA ARG A 209 -20.19 7.20 -11.62
C ARG A 209 -20.46 8.33 -10.62
N LEU A 210 -19.78 8.32 -9.48
CA LEU A 210 -19.88 9.39 -8.48
C LEU A 210 -19.35 10.72 -9.00
N ALA A 211 -18.26 10.71 -9.78
CA ALA A 211 -17.72 11.92 -10.40
C ALA A 211 -18.61 12.47 -11.51
N ALA A 212 -19.38 11.61 -12.18
CA ALA A 212 -20.33 12.01 -13.21
C ALA A 212 -21.55 12.77 -12.66
N CYS A 213 -21.86 12.64 -11.36
CA CYS A 213 -22.95 13.37 -10.73
C CYS A 213 -22.69 14.89 -10.75
N ALA A 214 -23.64 15.69 -11.27
CA ALA A 214 -23.46 17.13 -11.50
C ALA A 214 -23.04 17.95 -10.26
N ARG A 215 -23.37 17.42 -9.06
CA ARG A 215 -23.15 18.04 -7.74
C ARG A 215 -21.91 17.60 -7.03
N ILE A 216 -21.22 16.60 -7.54
CA ILE A 216 -20.02 16.07 -6.91
C ILE A 216 -18.85 16.52 -7.74
N ARG A 217 -17.86 17.16 -7.09
CA ARG A 217 -16.65 17.61 -7.75
C ARG A 217 -15.47 16.89 -7.11
N VAL A 218 -14.74 16.14 -7.92
CA VAL A 218 -13.67 15.26 -7.43
C VAL A 218 -12.32 15.94 -7.61
N VAL A 219 -11.52 15.94 -6.54
CA VAL A 219 -10.11 16.31 -6.55
C VAL A 219 -9.33 15.08 -6.14
N ALA A 220 -8.51 14.53 -7.02
CA ALA A 220 -7.76 13.32 -6.76
C ALA A 220 -6.26 13.52 -6.93
N SER A 221 -5.48 12.72 -6.21
CA SER A 221 -4.03 12.65 -6.37
C SER A 221 -3.59 11.26 -6.84
N ILE A 222 -2.58 11.21 -7.71
CA ILE A 222 -1.93 9.98 -8.19
C ILE A 222 -0.46 9.96 -7.79
N ASP A 223 0.04 8.77 -7.40
CA ASP A 223 1.47 8.50 -7.25
C ASP A 223 1.98 7.36 -8.14
N HIS A 224 1.16 6.36 -8.44
CA HIS A 224 1.58 5.20 -9.22
C HIS A 224 1.69 5.52 -10.72
N VAL A 225 2.81 5.14 -11.34
CA VAL A 225 3.07 5.35 -12.78
C VAL A 225 1.97 4.75 -13.65
N ASN A 226 1.52 3.55 -13.32
CA ASN A 226 0.48 2.84 -14.09
C ASN A 226 -0.96 3.30 -13.75
N ALA A 227 -1.16 4.37 -12.99
CA ALA A 227 -2.51 4.80 -12.60
C ALA A 227 -3.46 5.10 -13.78
N PRO A 228 -3.01 5.68 -14.92
CA PRO A 228 -3.90 5.88 -16.07
C PRO A 228 -4.47 4.59 -16.66
N LEU A 229 -3.82 3.43 -16.41
CA LEU A 229 -4.30 2.13 -16.89
C LEU A 229 -5.57 1.65 -16.18
N PHE A 230 -5.95 2.26 -15.05
CA PHE A 230 -7.18 1.91 -14.35
C PHE A 230 -8.44 2.43 -15.03
N TRP A 231 -8.32 3.32 -16.01
CA TRP A 231 -9.47 4.02 -16.59
C TRP A 231 -9.66 3.73 -18.07
N ASP A 232 -10.86 3.26 -18.40
CA ASP A 232 -11.32 3.21 -19.78
C ASP A 232 -11.51 4.62 -20.34
N LYS A 233 -11.48 4.73 -21.67
CA LYS A 233 -11.74 6.00 -22.39
C LYS A 233 -13.03 6.69 -21.93
N ASN A 234 -14.08 5.90 -21.68
CA ASN A 234 -15.34 6.42 -21.17
C ASN A 234 -15.20 6.95 -19.73
N MET A 235 -14.54 6.22 -18.84
CA MET A 235 -14.39 6.66 -17.44
C MET A 235 -13.55 7.94 -17.36
N ALA A 236 -12.41 7.98 -18.04
CA ALA A 236 -11.48 9.12 -17.97
C ALA A 236 -12.08 10.41 -18.56
N HIS A 237 -12.68 10.34 -19.76
CA HIS A 237 -13.14 11.53 -20.47
C HIS A 237 -14.59 11.91 -20.19
N THR A 238 -15.50 10.95 -20.03
CA THR A 238 -16.93 11.26 -19.91
C THR A 238 -17.41 11.34 -18.47
N GLN A 239 -16.86 10.53 -17.57
CA GLN A 239 -17.34 10.45 -16.19
C GLN A 239 -16.50 11.31 -15.25
N PHE A 240 -15.19 11.09 -15.19
CA PHE A 240 -14.30 11.89 -14.35
C PHE A 240 -13.98 13.26 -14.92
N ASN A 241 -13.93 13.38 -16.25
CA ASN A 241 -13.60 14.62 -16.96
C ASN A 241 -12.35 15.30 -16.36
N TRP A 242 -11.25 14.55 -16.31
CA TRP A 242 -10.03 14.96 -15.59
C TRP A 242 -9.31 16.15 -16.26
N CYS A 243 -9.00 17.15 -15.46
CA CYS A 243 -7.97 18.15 -15.73
C CYS A 243 -6.69 17.75 -15.01
N TRP A 244 -5.64 17.47 -15.80
CA TRP A 244 -4.35 17.01 -15.31
C TRP A 244 -3.49 18.19 -14.88
N TYR A 245 -3.05 18.19 -13.62
CA TYR A 245 -2.13 19.19 -13.07
C TYR A 245 -0.83 18.53 -12.61
N HIS A 246 0.28 18.98 -13.20
CA HIS A 246 1.62 18.59 -12.76
C HIS A 246 2.03 19.38 -11.52
N VAL A 247 2.08 18.69 -10.38
CA VAL A 247 2.32 19.27 -9.05
C VAL A 247 3.31 18.41 -8.25
N PRO A 248 4.60 18.38 -8.63
CA PRO A 248 5.64 17.74 -7.83
C PRO A 248 5.92 18.55 -6.56
N THR A 249 5.69 17.96 -5.39
CA THR A 249 5.95 18.62 -4.09
C THR A 249 7.33 18.25 -3.52
N PHE A 250 7.94 17.15 -3.99
CA PHE A 250 9.16 16.55 -3.44
C PHE A 250 9.07 16.22 -1.94
N ALA A 251 7.88 16.28 -1.35
CA ALA A 251 7.67 15.96 0.05
C ALA A 251 7.77 14.45 0.28
N PRO A 252 8.38 14.00 1.39
CA PRO A 252 8.47 12.58 1.70
C PRO A 252 7.09 11.97 1.98
N TYR A 253 6.88 10.74 1.50
CA TYR A 253 5.66 9.95 1.71
C TYR A 253 5.56 9.38 3.13
N LYS A 254 5.41 10.26 4.12
CA LYS A 254 5.44 9.88 5.55
C LYS A 254 4.23 9.05 5.93
N VAL A 255 3.02 9.44 5.51
CA VAL A 255 1.76 8.81 5.93
C VAL A 255 1.42 7.64 5.01
N GLU A 256 1.61 7.84 3.71
CA GLU A 256 1.35 6.85 2.66
C GLU A 256 2.32 5.66 2.81
N GLY A 257 3.57 5.93 3.20
CA GLY A 257 4.61 4.92 3.43
C GLY A 257 4.40 4.04 4.67
N MET A 258 3.56 4.44 5.64
CA MET A 258 3.42 3.71 6.91
C MET A 258 2.86 2.29 6.75
N PHE A 259 2.05 2.08 5.71
CA PHE A 259 1.36 0.80 5.47
C PHE A 259 2.20 -0.17 4.64
N TYR A 260 3.35 0.27 4.13
CA TYR A 260 4.27 -0.59 3.41
C TYR A 260 5.20 -1.31 4.40
N PRO A 261 5.46 -2.60 4.20
CA PRO A 261 6.41 -3.32 5.04
C PRO A 261 7.80 -2.71 4.87
N LEU A 262 8.44 -2.32 5.96
CA LEU A 262 9.78 -1.75 5.95
C LEU A 262 10.80 -2.85 5.63
N ILE A 263 11.09 -3.11 4.35
CA ILE A 263 12.02 -4.17 3.91
C ILE A 263 13.40 -4.05 4.58
N LEU A 264 13.87 -2.81 4.78
CA LEU A 264 15.17 -2.52 5.37
C LEU A 264 15.20 -2.57 6.90
N ALA A 265 14.06 -2.43 7.59
CA ALA A 265 13.96 -2.63 9.04
C ALA A 265 13.54 -4.08 9.39
N HIS A 266 12.80 -4.71 8.47
CA HIS A 266 12.41 -6.12 8.50
C HIS A 266 13.44 -6.95 7.73
N GLY A 267 14.72 -6.76 8.05
CA GLY A 267 15.76 -7.69 7.64
C GLY A 267 15.30 -9.08 8.02
N SER A 268 14.93 -9.88 7.03
CA SER A 268 14.19 -11.13 7.22
C SER A 268 14.94 -12.16 8.06
N ALA A 269 16.24 -11.96 8.29
CA ALA A 269 17.06 -12.71 9.24
C ALA A 269 17.07 -12.08 10.65
N ASN A 270 17.31 -10.78 10.80
CA ASN A 270 17.53 -10.19 12.14
C ASN A 270 16.23 -9.94 12.91
N GLN A 271 15.14 -9.54 12.24
CA GLN A 271 13.85 -9.39 12.92
C GLN A 271 13.18 -10.74 13.16
N THR A 272 13.40 -11.74 12.31
CA THR A 272 13.03 -13.12 12.64
C THR A 272 13.87 -13.66 13.77
N VAL A 273 15.15 -13.28 13.90
CA VAL A 273 15.99 -13.62 15.06
C VAL A 273 15.49 -12.95 16.34
N LYS A 274 15.19 -11.65 16.36
CA LYS A 274 14.64 -10.97 17.55
C LYS A 274 13.25 -11.45 17.91
N THR A 275 12.36 -11.59 16.92
CA THR A 275 11.04 -12.19 17.12
C THR A 275 11.16 -13.64 17.55
N ALA A 276 12.12 -14.39 16.99
CA ALA A 276 12.42 -15.77 17.40
C ALA A 276 12.92 -15.81 18.83
N THR A 277 13.76 -14.86 19.25
CA THR A 277 14.26 -14.72 20.63
C THR A 277 13.08 -14.53 21.57
N ILE A 278 12.20 -13.56 21.28
CA ILE A 278 10.99 -13.28 22.07
C ILE A 278 10.07 -14.51 22.11
N VAL A 279 9.84 -15.15 20.96
CA VAL A 279 9.02 -16.36 20.88
C VAL A 279 9.67 -17.49 21.68
N LEU A 280 10.98 -17.70 21.59
CA LEU A 280 11.71 -18.74 22.30
C LEU A 280 11.73 -18.50 23.81
N LEU A 281 11.86 -17.26 24.26
CA LEU A 281 11.71 -16.88 25.66
C LEU A 281 10.28 -17.13 26.18
N SER A 282 9.26 -17.01 25.33
CA SER A 282 7.87 -17.34 25.68
C SER A 282 7.55 -18.85 25.66
N LEU A 283 8.46 -19.67 25.12
CA LEU A 283 8.32 -21.13 25.11
C LEU A 283 8.72 -21.73 26.46
N THR A 284 8.23 -22.94 26.73
CA THR A 284 8.62 -23.69 27.94
C THR A 284 10.09 -24.10 27.88
N SER A 285 10.74 -24.28 29.04
CA SER A 285 12.15 -24.74 29.11
C SER A 285 12.40 -26.03 28.31
N ASN A 286 11.44 -26.96 28.31
CA ASN A 286 11.49 -28.16 27.48
C ASN A 286 11.48 -27.83 25.98
N ALA A 287 10.66 -26.89 25.54
CA ALA A 287 10.61 -26.49 24.13
C ALA A 287 11.88 -25.74 23.70
N GLN A 288 12.49 -24.94 24.59
CA GLN A 288 13.80 -24.31 24.36
C GLN A 288 14.92 -25.35 24.20
N SER A 289 14.96 -26.36 25.07
CA SER A 289 15.95 -27.45 24.96
C SER A 289 15.81 -28.26 23.66
N VAL A 290 14.57 -28.47 23.19
CA VAL A 290 14.29 -29.12 21.90
C VAL A 290 14.81 -28.29 20.74
N PHE A 291 14.65 -26.97 20.81
CA PHE A 291 15.17 -26.05 19.82
C PHE A 291 16.71 -26.06 19.79
N LYS A 292 17.36 -26.06 20.96
CA LYS A 292 18.83 -26.16 21.08
C LYS A 292 19.38 -27.40 20.39
N VAL A 293 18.79 -28.57 20.63
CA VAL A 293 19.21 -29.82 19.99
C VAL A 293 19.02 -29.78 18.47
N LEU A 294 17.93 -29.15 17.99
CA LEU A 294 17.68 -28.97 16.57
C LEU A 294 18.73 -28.06 15.92
N ALA A 295 19.10 -26.99 16.60
CA ALA A 295 20.09 -26.02 16.17
C ALA A 295 21.51 -26.63 16.12
N GLU A 296 21.94 -27.33 17.17
CA GLU A 296 23.23 -28.04 17.20
C GLU A 296 23.34 -29.09 16.08
N HIS A 297 22.26 -29.84 15.84
CA HIS A 297 22.23 -30.84 14.78
C HIS A 297 22.33 -30.23 13.38
N GLN A 298 21.64 -29.10 13.15
CA GLN A 298 21.67 -28.37 11.88
C GLN A 298 23.05 -27.73 11.61
N LEU A 299 23.76 -27.28 12.64
CA LEU A 299 25.13 -26.79 12.50
C LEU A 299 26.13 -27.90 12.15
N CYS A 300 25.93 -29.11 12.70
CA CYS A 300 26.79 -30.26 12.42
C CYS A 300 26.55 -30.83 11.01
N HIS A 301 25.32 -30.77 10.49
CA HIS A 301 24.93 -31.32 9.19
C HIS A 301 24.17 -30.27 8.35
N PRO A 302 24.88 -29.36 7.66
CA PRO A 302 24.25 -28.27 6.90
C PRO A 302 23.54 -28.73 5.61
N GLU A 303 23.95 -29.86 5.04
CA GLU A 303 23.46 -30.39 3.75
C GLU A 303 22.28 -31.37 3.90
N GLU A 304 22.17 -32.06 5.05
CA GLU A 304 21.10 -33.01 5.34
C GLU A 304 20.14 -32.40 6.35
N GLY A 305 18.97 -31.96 5.87
CA GLY A 305 17.91 -31.47 6.76
C GLY A 305 17.58 -32.50 7.84
N ASN A 306 17.32 -32.03 9.07
CA ASN A 306 17.22 -32.90 10.23
C ASN A 306 16.09 -33.95 10.06
N ALA A 307 16.44 -35.22 9.91
CA ALA A 307 15.48 -36.32 9.86
C ALA A 307 14.81 -36.50 11.24
N ARG A 308 13.47 -36.48 11.28
CA ARG A 308 12.69 -36.56 12.54
C ARG A 308 13.03 -37.78 13.40
N ASP A 309 13.41 -38.89 12.80
CA ASP A 309 13.70 -40.13 13.54
C ASP A 309 15.05 -40.04 14.26
N GLN A 310 16.06 -39.43 13.65
CA GLN A 310 17.35 -39.16 14.29
C GLN A 310 17.18 -38.14 15.44
N LEU A 311 16.39 -37.10 15.23
CA LEU A 311 16.06 -36.11 16.26
C LEU A 311 15.37 -36.73 17.48
N VAL A 312 14.46 -37.68 17.27
CA VAL A 312 13.77 -38.39 18.37
C VAL A 312 14.75 -39.25 19.16
N ILE A 313 15.73 -39.87 18.51
CA ILE A 313 16.78 -40.65 19.18
C ILE A 313 17.66 -39.73 20.04
N VAL A 314 18.10 -38.59 19.51
CA VAL A 314 18.93 -37.63 20.25
C VAL A 314 18.15 -37.02 21.43
N MET A 315 16.89 -36.62 21.23
CA MET A 315 16.03 -36.06 22.29
C MET A 315 15.68 -37.09 23.38
N ARG A 316 15.57 -38.38 23.04
CA ARG A 316 15.41 -39.46 24.02
C ARG A 316 16.68 -39.69 24.83
N LYS A 317 17.86 -39.65 24.20
CA LYS A 317 19.16 -39.80 24.89
C LYS A 317 19.39 -38.70 25.93
N GLN A 318 18.96 -37.47 25.65
CA GLN A 318 19.06 -36.34 26.57
C GLN A 318 17.91 -36.26 27.61
N LYS A 319 17.02 -37.27 27.67
CA LYS A 319 15.86 -37.35 28.59
C LYS A 319 14.84 -36.19 28.48
N LEU A 320 14.85 -35.42 27.39
CA LEU A 320 14.01 -34.23 27.24
C LEU A 320 12.54 -34.56 26.95
N ILE A 321 12.25 -35.70 26.31
CA ILE A 321 10.89 -36.05 25.87
C ILE A 321 10.59 -37.54 26.04
N LYS A 322 9.39 -37.86 26.56
CA LYS A 322 8.90 -39.24 26.75
C LYS A 322 8.21 -39.87 25.52
N SER A 323 7.65 -39.09 24.58
CA SER A 323 6.88 -39.59 23.43
C SER A 323 7.06 -38.77 22.13
N LEU A 324 6.99 -39.46 20.98
CA LEU A 324 7.02 -38.87 19.62
C LEU A 324 5.89 -37.86 19.38
N MET A 325 4.73 -38.07 20.01
CA MET A 325 3.59 -37.14 19.92
C MET A 325 3.92 -35.77 20.51
N THR A 326 4.70 -35.75 21.60
CA THR A 326 5.14 -34.52 22.25
C THR A 326 6.13 -33.77 21.38
N VAL A 327 7.04 -34.46 20.68
CA VAL A 327 7.96 -33.83 19.70
C VAL A 327 7.17 -33.17 18.58
N LYS A 328 6.21 -33.89 17.98
CA LYS A 328 5.35 -33.36 16.91
C LYS A 328 4.55 -32.13 17.35
N LYS A 329 4.04 -32.11 18.59
CA LYS A 329 3.32 -30.96 19.16
C LYS A 329 4.21 -29.72 19.29
N HIS A 330 5.44 -29.90 19.78
CA HIS A 330 6.41 -28.79 19.89
C HIS A 330 6.86 -28.30 18.51
N LEU A 331 7.17 -29.19 17.57
CA LEU A 331 7.52 -28.82 16.19
C LEU A 331 6.38 -28.10 15.46
N SER A 332 5.12 -28.53 15.65
CA SER A 332 3.97 -27.84 15.09
C SER A 332 3.78 -26.45 15.71
N LYS A 333 4.02 -26.30 17.02
CA LYS A 333 4.01 -24.99 17.69
C LYS A 333 5.10 -24.08 17.11
N MET A 334 6.33 -24.59 16.96
CA MET A 334 7.44 -23.85 16.37
C MET A 334 7.19 -23.47 14.90
N HIS A 335 6.53 -24.34 14.13
CA HIS A 335 6.14 -24.06 12.75
C HIS A 335 5.07 -22.97 12.66
N LYS A 336 4.07 -22.96 13.55
CA LYS A 336 3.05 -21.89 13.62
C LYS A 336 3.66 -20.52 13.88
N HIS A 337 4.75 -20.46 14.65
CA HIS A 337 5.50 -19.23 14.89
C HIS A 337 6.60 -18.95 13.84
N ARG A 338 6.58 -19.67 12.69
CA ARG A 338 7.53 -19.51 11.56
C ARG A 338 9.01 -19.67 11.94
N LEU A 339 9.32 -20.38 13.03
CA LEU A 339 10.70 -20.66 13.44
C LEU A 339 11.34 -21.81 12.65
N VAL A 340 10.52 -22.79 12.28
CA VAL A 340 10.95 -24.01 11.59
C VAL A 340 10.06 -24.20 10.36
N ASN A 341 10.68 -24.43 9.19
CA ASN A 341 9.96 -24.93 8.03
C ASN A 341 10.06 -26.45 7.97
N LEU A 342 8.92 -27.08 7.72
CA LEU A 342 8.82 -28.53 7.54
C LEU A 342 8.85 -28.79 6.03
N LEU A 343 9.99 -29.25 5.52
CA LEU A 343 10.11 -29.70 4.15
C LEU A 343 9.80 -31.20 4.10
N ARG A 344 8.82 -31.59 3.28
CA ARG A 344 8.56 -32.98 2.96
C ARG A 344 9.30 -33.31 1.67
N TYR A 345 10.35 -34.12 1.77
CA TYR A 345 10.94 -34.76 0.59
C TYR A 345 10.05 -35.92 0.15
N PHE A 346 10.12 -36.25 -1.15
CA PHE A 346 9.38 -37.36 -1.79
C PHE A 346 9.64 -38.72 -1.11
N ASP A 347 10.74 -38.85 -0.38
CA ASP A 347 11.23 -40.11 0.19
C ASP A 347 10.82 -40.30 1.67
N ALA A 348 9.54 -40.06 2.00
CA ALA A 348 8.88 -40.26 3.30
C ALA A 348 9.52 -39.63 4.57
N GLN A 349 10.72 -39.09 4.50
CA GLN A 349 11.43 -38.45 5.58
C GLN A 349 11.02 -36.98 5.64
N ASN A 350 10.33 -36.63 6.71
CA ASN A 350 10.00 -35.23 6.98
C ASN A 350 11.25 -34.57 7.57
N CYS A 351 11.88 -33.68 6.81
CA CYS A 351 13.03 -32.91 7.28
C CYS A 351 12.55 -31.58 7.86
N SER A 352 13.04 -31.23 9.04
CA SER A 352 12.79 -29.91 9.64
C SER A 352 14.03 -29.04 9.48
N TYR A 353 13.85 -27.86 8.87
CA TYR A 353 14.93 -26.88 8.68
C TYR A 353 14.59 -25.58 9.42
N ILE A 354 15.54 -25.05 10.17
CA ILE A 354 15.45 -23.72 10.79
C ILE A 354 15.81 -22.70 9.71
N LEU A 355 14.97 -21.69 9.52
CA LEU A 355 15.09 -20.69 8.43
C LEU A 355 16.19 -19.63 8.64
N VAL A 356 16.98 -19.78 9.69
CA VAL A 356 17.97 -18.79 10.14
C VAL A 356 19.34 -19.12 9.52
N ASN A 357 20.10 -18.11 9.12
CA ASN A 357 21.44 -18.29 8.58
C ASN A 357 22.36 -18.95 9.63
N ASN A 358 23.31 -19.79 9.21
CA ASN A 358 24.17 -20.55 10.11
C ASN A 358 25.05 -19.66 11.02
N GLN A 359 25.39 -18.44 10.57
CA GLN A 359 26.12 -17.46 11.37
C GLN A 359 25.24 -16.89 12.50
N THR A 360 24.05 -16.39 12.14
CA THR A 360 23.07 -15.89 13.10
C THR A 360 22.57 -16.96 14.07
N LEU A 361 22.56 -18.24 13.67
CA LEU A 361 22.17 -19.35 14.54
C LEU A 361 23.26 -19.71 15.57
N LYS A 362 24.54 -19.44 15.28
CA LYS A 362 25.63 -19.56 16.27
C LYS A 362 25.56 -18.45 17.31
N GLU A 363 25.39 -17.21 16.87
CA GLU A 363 25.18 -16.06 17.76
C GLU A 363 23.94 -16.27 18.65
N PHE A 364 22.86 -16.81 18.08
CA PHE A 364 21.64 -17.14 18.80
C PHE A 364 21.83 -18.22 19.89
N LEU A 365 22.68 -19.22 19.63
CA LEU A 365 23.01 -20.24 20.62
C LEU A 365 23.90 -19.69 21.75
N GLU A 366 24.72 -18.67 21.47
CA GLU A 366 25.56 -18.01 22.47
C GLU A 366 24.79 -16.99 23.34
N GLU A 367 23.72 -16.36 22.82
CA GLU A 367 22.90 -15.41 23.59
C GLU A 367 21.84 -16.07 24.51
N VAL A 368 21.37 -17.28 24.17
CA VAL A 368 20.24 -17.94 24.85
C VAL A 368 20.69 -19.00 25.88
N LEU A 369 21.99 -19.23 26.00
CA LEU A 369 22.63 -20.16 26.96
C LEU A 369 23.63 -19.42 27.85
#